data_AF-A0AAE0WW96-F1
#
_entry.id   AF-A0AAE0WW96-F1
#
_cell.length_a   1.000
_cell.length_b   1.000
_cell.length_c   1.000
_cell.angle_alpha   90.00
_cell.angle_beta   90.00
_cell.angle_gamma   90.00
#
_symmetry.space_group_name_H-M   'P 1'
#
loop_
_entity.id
_entity.type
_entity.pdbx_description
1 polymer ?
#
loop_
_entity_poly.entity_id
_entity_poly.type
_entity_poly.pdbx_seq_one_letter_code
_entity_poly.pdbx_strand_id
1 'polypeptide(L)'
;MRLQDHPRVLWIDAVCINQDVVLERNEQVALMGRIYSQSSGNLVHLGDYDEDDMSERMVRMLDALYGDAEEDTDHFRNLDDMLLHKPQTDIAFEIDWVAIRKAAAIPWFRRLWVVQEAALAPRNMVYVGSYCTSLFEVLVALVWFRPLVREKAEISMDEAAGV
;
A
#
# COMPACT_ATOMS: atom_id res chain seq x y z
N MET A 1 -13.01 -7.94 10.54
CA MET A 1 -13.03 -6.64 11.26
C MET A 1 -14.26 -6.49 12.20
N ARG A 2 -14.61 -7.51 13.00
CA ARG A 2 -15.70 -7.44 13.98
C ARG A 2 -15.10 -7.38 15.39
N LEU A 3 -15.60 -6.48 16.23
CA LEU A 3 -15.30 -6.48 17.67
C LEU A 3 -16.33 -7.36 18.37
N GLN A 4 -15.88 -8.19 19.31
CA GLN A 4 -16.77 -9.16 19.97
C GLN A 4 -17.76 -8.48 20.91
N ASP A 5 -17.30 -7.44 21.62
CA ASP A 5 -18.01 -6.89 22.76
C ASP A 5 -18.78 -5.60 22.48
N HIS A 6 -18.54 -4.94 21.34
CA HIS A 6 -19.20 -3.68 21.03
C HIS A 6 -19.31 -3.39 19.52
N PRO A 7 -20.31 -2.59 19.09
CA PRO A 7 -20.42 -2.15 17.71
C PRO A 7 -19.25 -1.23 17.32
N ARG A 8 -18.99 -1.17 16.00
CA ARG A 8 -18.05 -0.24 15.39
C ARG A 8 -18.80 0.67 14.42
N VAL A 9 -18.53 1.96 14.48
CA VAL A 9 -19.00 2.92 13.47
C VAL A 9 -17.98 2.92 12.34
N LEU A 10 -18.45 2.64 11.13
CA LEU A 10 -17.64 2.63 9.91
C LEU A 10 -18.25 3.60 8.92
N TRP A 11 -17.38 4.35 8.24
CA TRP A 11 -17.75 5.09 7.05
C TRP A 11 -17.21 4.32 5.84
N ILE A 12 -18.10 4.00 4.90
CA ILE A 12 -17.78 3.30 3.66
C ILE A 12 -18.45 4.10 2.56
N ASP A 13 -17.67 4.70 1.67
CA ASP A 13 -18.14 5.57 0.57
C ASP A 13 -19.31 4.95 -0.21
N ALA A 14 -19.19 3.67 -0.59
CA ALA A 14 -20.20 2.94 -1.36
C ALA A 14 -21.53 2.72 -0.59
N VAL A 15 -21.53 2.86 0.73
CA VAL A 15 -22.71 2.67 1.60
C VAL A 15 -23.26 4.00 2.11
N CYS A 16 -22.37 4.93 2.44
CA CYS A 16 -22.72 6.20 3.08
C CYS A 16 -23.05 7.32 2.08
N ILE A 17 -22.68 7.17 0.81
CA ILE A 17 -22.96 8.15 -0.25
C ILE A 17 -24.02 7.58 -1.18
N ASN A 18 -25.07 8.36 -1.48
CA ASN A 18 -25.98 8.02 -2.55
C ASN A 18 -25.28 8.16 -3.91
N GLN A 19 -24.94 7.02 -4.51
CA GLN A 19 -24.19 6.99 -5.77
C GLN A 19 -25.03 7.44 -6.99
N ASP A 20 -26.36 7.45 -6.87
CA ASP A 20 -27.28 7.81 -7.95
C ASP A 20 -27.47 9.34 -8.08
N VAL A 21 -27.06 10.11 -7.07
CA VAL A 21 -27.23 11.57 -7.04
C VAL A 21 -25.88 12.27 -7.17
N VAL A 22 -25.60 12.80 -8.37
CA VAL A 22 -24.33 13.46 -8.69
C VAL A 22 -24.03 14.65 -7.77
N LEU A 23 -25.04 15.41 -7.39
CA LEU A 23 -24.88 16.58 -6.51
C LEU A 23 -24.36 16.15 -5.13
N GLU A 24 -25.01 15.16 -4.51
CA GLU A 24 -24.59 14.61 -3.22
C GLU A 24 -23.18 14.02 -3.31
N ARG A 25 -22.87 13.27 -4.38
CA ARG A 25 -21.52 12.74 -4.58
C ARG A 25 -20.47 13.84 -4.60
N ASN A 26 -20.73 14.95 -5.28
CA ASN A 26 -19.80 16.08 -5.33
C ASN A 26 -19.62 16.73 -3.95
N GLU A 27 -20.71 16.87 -3.18
CA GLU A 27 -20.66 17.37 -1.80
C GLU A 27 -19.86 16.42 -0.89
N GLN A 28 -20.10 15.12 -0.99
CA GLN A 28 -19.40 14.11 -0.19
C GLN A 28 -17.91 14.01 -0.54
N VAL A 29 -17.56 14.11 -1.82
CA VAL A 29 -16.16 14.19 -2.27
C VAL A 29 -15.45 15.39 -1.66
N ALA A 30 -16.11 16.55 -1.57
CA ALA A 30 -15.56 17.73 -0.91
C ALA A 30 -15.37 17.52 0.61
N LEU A 31 -16.12 16.59 1.22
CA LEU A 31 -16.03 16.26 2.63
C LEU A 31 -15.01 15.16 2.94
N MET A 32 -14.59 14.34 1.97
CA MET A 32 -13.71 13.17 2.20
C MET A 32 -12.45 13.52 2.97
N GLY A 33 -11.80 14.64 2.65
CA GLY A 33 -10.60 15.06 3.39
C GLY A 33 -10.86 15.31 4.88
N ARG A 34 -12.03 15.86 5.23
CA ARG A 34 -12.46 16.03 6.63
C ARG A 34 -12.81 14.69 7.27
N ILE A 35 -13.47 13.81 6.54
CA ILE A 35 -13.83 12.46 7.03
C ILE A 35 -12.57 11.68 7.41
N TYR A 36 -11.58 11.60 6.51
CA TYR A 36 -10.34 10.88 6.79
C TYR A 36 -9.60 11.48 7.99
N SER A 37 -9.41 12.80 8.00
CA SER A 37 -8.68 13.50 9.07
C SER A 37 -9.36 13.46 10.44
N GLN A 38 -10.69 13.34 10.50
CA GLN A 38 -11.45 13.24 11.75
C GLN A 38 -11.80 11.80 12.13
N SER A 39 -11.44 10.81 11.32
CA SER A 39 -11.63 9.40 11.63
C SER A 39 -10.68 8.93 12.74
N SER A 40 -11.00 7.81 13.38
CA SER A 40 -10.03 7.13 14.27
C SER A 40 -8.90 6.43 13.50
N GLY A 41 -9.06 6.28 12.19
CA GLY A 41 -8.14 5.61 11.29
C GLY A 41 -8.86 4.97 10.11
N ASN A 42 -8.09 4.69 9.06
CA ASN A 42 -8.54 4.01 7.86
C ASN A 42 -8.18 2.52 7.90
N LEU A 43 -9.05 1.69 7.35
CA LEU A 43 -8.85 0.25 7.20
C LEU A 43 -8.94 -0.10 5.72
N VAL A 44 -7.82 -0.48 5.13
CA VAL A 44 -7.72 -0.84 3.72
C VAL A 44 -7.65 -2.36 3.60
N HIS A 45 -8.60 -2.97 2.88
CA HIS A 45 -8.59 -4.41 2.61
C HIS A 45 -8.12 -4.66 1.18
N LEU A 46 -6.95 -5.29 1.03
CA LEU A 46 -6.32 -5.53 -0.28
C LEU A 46 -6.71 -6.88 -0.92
N GLY A 47 -7.51 -7.68 -0.21
CA GLY A 47 -8.03 -8.96 -0.67
C GLY A 47 -7.51 -10.13 0.17
N ASP A 48 -8.07 -11.30 -0.09
CA ASP A 48 -7.69 -12.56 0.54
C ASP A 48 -6.90 -13.39 -0.49
N TYR A 49 -5.67 -13.75 -0.16
CA TYR A 49 -4.78 -14.55 -0.99
C TYR A 49 -4.32 -15.79 -0.19
N ASP A 50 -5.26 -16.66 0.13
CA ASP A 50 -5.04 -17.77 1.07
C ASP A 50 -4.36 -19.00 0.42
N GLU A 51 -4.21 -18.99 -0.91
CA GLU A 51 -3.42 -20.01 -1.62
C GLU A 51 -1.93 -19.89 -1.26
N ASP A 52 -1.31 -21.00 -0.86
CA ASP A 52 0.13 -21.10 -0.57
C ASP A 52 0.67 -20.01 0.37
N ASP A 53 -0.11 -19.67 1.41
CA ASP A 53 0.18 -18.63 2.41
C ASP A 53 0.54 -17.27 1.78
N MET A 54 -0.01 -16.97 0.60
CA MET A 54 0.39 -15.80 -0.19
C MET A 54 0.13 -14.48 0.55
N SER A 55 -0.97 -14.37 1.28
CA SER A 55 -1.26 -13.20 2.13
C SER A 55 -0.13 -12.92 3.13
N GLU A 56 0.36 -13.96 3.82
CA GLU A 56 1.46 -13.84 4.78
C GLU A 56 2.76 -13.44 4.09
N ARG A 57 3.09 -14.13 2.99
CA ARG A 57 4.30 -13.88 2.22
C ARG A 57 4.35 -12.46 1.68
N MET A 58 3.21 -11.93 1.20
CA MET A 58 3.09 -10.55 0.76
C MET A 58 3.37 -9.56 1.90
N VAL A 59 2.75 -9.73 3.06
CA VAL A 59 2.97 -8.83 4.20
C VAL A 59 4.41 -8.89 4.69
N ARG A 60 4.96 -10.10 4.90
CA ARG A 60 6.36 -10.28 5.32
C ARG A 60 7.35 -9.61 4.37
N MET A 61 7.11 -9.73 3.07
CA MET A 61 7.99 -9.18 2.05
C MET A 61 7.89 -7.65 1.97
N LEU A 62 6.70 -7.08 2.17
CA LEU A 62 6.52 -5.63 2.27
C LEU A 62 7.18 -5.06 3.52
N ASP A 63 7.03 -5.73 4.67
CA ASP A 63 7.65 -5.31 5.92
C ASP A 63 9.19 -5.39 5.84
N ALA A 64 9.74 -6.44 5.21
CA ALA A 64 11.18 -6.58 5.01
C ALA A 64 11.73 -5.49 4.08
N LEU A 65 11.05 -5.20 2.96
CA LEU A 65 11.45 -4.11 2.07
C LEU A 65 11.37 -2.74 2.75
N TYR A 66 10.37 -2.52 3.61
CA TYR A 66 10.31 -1.29 4.40
C TYR A 66 11.51 -1.17 5.34
N GLY A 67 11.90 -2.25 6.02
CA GLY A 67 13.07 -2.27 6.89
C GLY A 67 14.36 -1.89 6.17
N ASP A 68 14.63 -2.50 5.01
CA ASP A 68 15.80 -2.15 4.19
C ASP A 68 15.73 -0.69 3.72
N ALA A 69 14.55 -0.22 3.28
CA ALA A 69 14.37 1.17 2.86
C ALA A 69 14.57 2.17 4.00
N GLU A 70 14.13 1.84 5.22
CA GLU A 70 14.29 2.66 6.41
C GLU A 70 15.76 2.79 6.81
N GLU A 71 16.52 1.70 6.74
CA GLU A 71 17.95 1.70 7.00
C GLU A 71 18.73 2.48 5.93
N ASP A 72 18.43 2.26 4.65
CA ASP A 72 19.08 2.92 3.51
C ASP A 72 18.86 4.45 3.50
N THR A 73 17.70 4.90 4.00
CA THR A 73 17.29 6.31 4.02
C THR A 73 17.55 7.03 5.34
N ASP A 74 18.10 6.36 6.35
CA ASP A 74 18.29 6.91 7.70
C ASP A 74 16.96 7.45 8.29
N HIS A 75 15.91 6.61 8.23
CA HIS A 75 14.56 6.88 8.73
C HIS A 75 13.79 8.00 8.02
N PHE A 76 13.92 8.12 6.69
CA PHE A 76 13.07 8.99 5.86
C PHE A 76 12.92 10.43 6.37
N ARG A 77 14.04 11.13 6.60
CA ARG A 77 14.04 12.46 7.24
C ARG A 77 13.32 13.53 6.43
N ASN A 78 13.13 13.31 5.14
CA ASN A 78 12.45 14.23 4.25
C ASN A 78 11.64 13.48 3.17
N LEU A 79 10.88 14.23 2.36
CA LEU A 79 10.05 13.66 1.29
C LEU A 79 10.87 13.08 0.13
N ASP A 80 12.06 13.61 -0.14
CA ASP A 80 12.93 13.07 -1.19
C ASP A 80 13.42 11.67 -0.80
N ASP A 81 13.72 11.46 0.49
CA ASP A 81 14.07 10.15 1.03
C ASP A 81 12.95 9.11 0.83
N MET A 82 11.68 9.52 0.95
CA MET A 82 10.54 8.63 0.76
C MET A 82 10.20 8.34 -0.71
N LEU A 83 10.41 9.32 -1.59
CA LEU A 83 9.83 9.29 -2.94
C LEU A 83 10.85 9.10 -4.07
N LEU A 84 12.08 9.56 -3.85
CA LEU A 84 13.12 9.66 -4.87
C LEU A 84 14.37 8.84 -4.53
N HIS A 85 14.53 8.47 -3.26
CA HIS A 85 15.63 7.61 -2.83
C HIS A 85 15.55 6.26 -3.52
N LYS A 86 16.66 5.89 -4.16
CA LYS A 86 16.83 4.57 -4.76
C LYS A 86 17.70 3.74 -3.83
N PRO A 87 17.48 2.42 -3.77
CA PRO A 87 18.34 1.50 -3.04
C PRO A 87 19.82 1.78 -3.35
N GLN A 88 20.62 2.11 -2.33
CA GLN A 88 22.08 2.28 -2.48
C GLN A 88 22.85 0.99 -2.19
N THR A 89 22.21 0.04 -1.52
CA THR A 89 22.77 -1.26 -1.13
C THR A 89 21.98 -2.41 -1.76
N ASP A 90 22.62 -3.58 -1.82
CA ASP A 90 21.93 -4.82 -2.17
C ASP A 90 20.93 -5.18 -1.07
N ILE A 91 19.76 -5.69 -1.48
CA ILE A 91 18.71 -6.15 -0.56
C ILE A 91 19.25 -7.30 0.29
N ALA A 92 19.05 -7.19 1.61
CA ALA A 92 19.69 -8.09 2.59
C ALA A 92 19.04 -9.48 2.68
N PHE A 93 17.96 -9.72 1.93
CA PHE A 93 17.16 -10.94 1.99
C PHE A 93 16.75 -11.44 0.59
N GLU A 94 16.34 -12.71 0.52
CA GLU A 94 15.83 -13.30 -0.72
C GLU A 94 14.45 -12.72 -1.06
N ILE A 95 14.32 -12.17 -2.27
CA ILE A 95 13.09 -11.55 -2.74
C ILE A 95 12.10 -12.61 -3.24
N ASP A 96 10.92 -12.65 -2.64
CA ASP A 96 9.78 -13.38 -3.19
C ASP A 96 9.10 -12.56 -4.31
N TRP A 97 9.59 -12.79 -5.54
CA TRP A 97 9.08 -12.11 -6.73
C TRP A 97 7.61 -12.42 -7.06
N VAL A 98 7.06 -13.53 -6.56
CA VAL A 98 5.64 -13.85 -6.77
C VAL A 98 4.80 -12.97 -5.85
N ALA A 99 5.17 -12.90 -4.57
CA ALA A 99 4.48 -12.09 -3.58
C ALA A 99 4.49 -10.59 -3.94
N ILE A 100 5.66 -10.02 -4.29
CA ILE A 100 5.73 -8.60 -4.64
C ILE A 100 4.99 -8.26 -5.92
N ARG A 101 5.07 -9.11 -6.96
CA ARG A 101 4.30 -8.85 -8.18
C ARG A 101 2.80 -8.88 -7.91
N LYS A 102 2.32 -9.82 -7.09
CA LYS A 102 0.90 -9.85 -6.68
C LYS A 102 0.54 -8.59 -5.89
N ALA A 103 1.35 -8.19 -4.90
CA ALA A 103 1.13 -6.97 -4.12
C ALA A 103 1.08 -5.70 -4.97
N ALA A 104 2.07 -5.49 -5.86
CA ALA A 104 2.12 -4.34 -6.74
C ALA A 104 1.00 -4.31 -7.79
N ALA A 105 0.41 -5.46 -8.11
CA ALA A 105 -0.69 -5.57 -9.06
C ALA A 105 -2.07 -5.29 -8.45
N ILE A 106 -2.18 -5.13 -7.12
CA ILE A 106 -3.47 -4.94 -6.44
C ILE A 106 -4.16 -3.68 -6.98
N PRO A 107 -5.41 -3.78 -7.49
CA PRO A 107 -6.11 -2.66 -8.11
C PRO A 107 -6.29 -1.44 -7.22
N TRP A 108 -6.32 -1.64 -5.90
CA TRP A 108 -6.48 -0.55 -4.93
C TRP A 108 -5.39 0.53 -5.10
N PHE A 109 -4.13 0.15 -5.34
CA PHE A 109 -3.01 1.10 -5.53
C PHE A 109 -3.15 1.98 -6.78
N ARG A 110 -4.07 1.67 -7.70
CA ARG A 110 -4.33 2.46 -8.92
C ARG A 110 -5.42 3.50 -8.75
N ARG A 111 -6.08 3.55 -7.59
CA ARG A 111 -7.16 4.50 -7.32
C ARG A 111 -6.58 5.88 -6.99
N LEU A 112 -7.16 6.93 -7.55
CA LEU A 112 -6.73 8.31 -7.30
C LEU A 112 -6.84 8.70 -5.82
N TRP A 113 -7.83 8.16 -5.11
CA TRP A 113 -8.14 8.50 -3.72
C TRP A 113 -7.17 7.93 -2.68
N VAL A 114 -6.26 7.03 -3.08
CA VAL A 114 -5.20 6.46 -2.22
C VAL A 114 -4.40 7.55 -1.51
N VAL A 115 -4.17 8.69 -2.18
CA VAL A 115 -3.40 9.81 -1.60
C VAL A 115 -4.13 10.43 -0.40
N GLN A 116 -5.44 10.66 -0.52
CA GLN A 116 -6.21 11.24 0.59
C GLN A 116 -6.33 10.25 1.75
N GLU A 117 -6.55 8.97 1.43
CA GLU A 117 -6.60 7.88 2.39
C GLU A 117 -5.29 7.80 3.19
N ALA A 118 -4.14 7.72 2.51
CA ALA A 118 -2.85 7.56 3.15
C ALA A 118 -2.39 8.81 3.91
N ALA A 119 -2.63 10.00 3.37
CA ALA A 119 -2.06 11.24 3.91
C ALA A 119 -2.91 11.88 5.02
N LEU A 120 -4.23 11.69 5.02
CA LEU A 120 -5.12 12.45 5.90
C LEU A 120 -5.57 11.66 7.13
N ALA A 121 -5.67 10.33 7.06
CA ALA A 121 -6.13 9.55 8.21
C ALA A 121 -5.05 9.48 9.31
N PRO A 122 -5.40 9.63 10.60
CA PRO A 122 -4.43 9.58 11.70
C PRO A 122 -3.70 8.25 11.85
N ARG A 123 -4.31 7.16 11.35
CA ARG A 123 -3.75 5.81 11.30
C ARG A 123 -4.27 5.13 10.06
N ASN A 124 -3.41 4.40 9.35
CA ASN A 124 -3.79 3.67 8.16
C ASN A 124 -3.31 2.22 8.25
N MET A 125 -4.25 1.30 8.35
CA MET A 125 -3.93 -0.12 8.45
C MET A 125 -4.37 -0.84 7.18
N VAL A 126 -3.45 -1.60 6.60
CA VAL A 126 -3.69 -2.48 5.46
C VAL A 126 -3.92 -3.88 5.97
N TYR A 127 -4.87 -4.57 5.37
CA TYR A 127 -5.14 -5.98 5.57
C TYR A 127 -4.95 -6.74 4.25
N VAL A 128 -4.22 -7.85 4.32
CA VAL A 128 -4.10 -8.86 3.27
C VAL A 128 -4.48 -10.20 3.90
N GLY A 129 -5.64 -10.74 3.57
CA GLY A 129 -6.20 -11.86 4.31
C GLY A 129 -6.36 -11.55 5.80
N SER A 130 -5.83 -12.45 6.62
CA SER A 130 -5.80 -12.30 8.09
C SER A 130 -4.62 -11.48 8.62
N TYR A 131 -3.70 -11.03 7.75
CA TYR A 131 -2.49 -10.32 8.12
C TYR A 131 -2.69 -8.81 7.94
N CYS A 132 -2.01 -8.01 8.76
CA CYS A 132 -2.09 -6.56 8.67
C CYS A 132 -0.76 -5.87 8.89
N THR A 133 -0.59 -4.73 8.24
CA THR A 133 0.60 -3.86 8.33
C THR A 133 0.20 -2.39 8.11
N SER A 134 1.13 -1.45 8.21
CA SER A 134 0.90 -0.03 7.97
C SER A 134 0.78 0.28 6.47
N LEU A 135 -0.24 1.05 6.08
CA LEU A 135 -0.34 1.51 4.69
C LEU A 135 0.86 2.35 4.27
N PHE A 136 1.39 3.16 5.19
CA PHE A 136 2.52 4.03 4.91
C PHE A 136 3.77 3.21 4.58
N GLU A 137 4.05 2.19 5.39
CA GLU A 137 5.20 1.28 5.20
C GLU A 137 5.09 0.56 3.86
N VAL A 138 3.89 0.07 3.51
CA VAL A 138 3.63 -0.58 2.22
C VAL A 138 3.88 0.37 1.04
N LEU A 139 3.41 1.62 1.11
CA LEU A 139 3.62 2.58 0.03
C LEU A 139 5.10 2.92 -0.15
N VAL A 140 5.82 3.13 0.96
CA VAL A 140 7.26 3.40 0.95
C VAL A 140 8.03 2.20 0.38
N ALA A 141 7.77 1.00 0.87
CA ALA A 141 8.39 -0.23 0.38
C ALA A 141 8.21 -0.40 -1.14
N LEU A 142 6.98 -0.21 -1.64
CA LEU A 142 6.69 -0.35 -3.07
C LEU A 142 7.33 0.77 -3.92
N VAL A 143 7.42 2.00 -3.42
CA VAL A 143 8.07 3.12 -4.11
C VAL A 143 9.58 2.93 -4.18
N TRP A 144 10.20 2.62 -3.04
CA TRP A 144 11.65 2.40 -2.93
C TRP A 144 12.11 1.17 -3.74
N PHE A 145 11.32 0.10 -3.77
CA PHE A 145 11.66 -1.12 -4.51
C PHE A 145 11.47 -1.01 -6.04
N ARG A 146 10.60 -0.10 -6.51
CA ARG A 146 10.21 0.02 -7.92
C ARG A 146 11.37 0.16 -8.92
N PRO A 147 12.45 0.92 -8.65
CA PRO A 147 13.58 1.05 -9.56
C PRO A 147 14.28 -0.29 -9.84
N LEU A 148 14.46 -1.14 -8.81
CA LEU A 148 15.14 -2.44 -8.95
C LEU A 148 14.38 -3.41 -9.85
N VAL A 149 13.04 -3.36 -9.83
CA VAL A 149 12.19 -4.14 -10.74
C VAL A 149 12.42 -3.74 -12.19
N ARG A 150 12.55 -2.43 -12.45
CA ARG A 150 12.75 -1.91 -13.81
C ARG A 150 14.13 -2.29 -14.35
N GLU A 151 15.16 -2.14 -13.54
CA GLU A 151 16.52 -2.49 -13.92
C GLU A 151 16.66 -3.98 -14.25
N LYS A 152 16.11 -4.88 -13.42
CA LYS A 152 16.11 -6.33 -13.72
C LYS A 152 15.27 -6.69 -14.95
N ALA A 153 14.15 -6.02 -15.18
CA ALA A 153 13.32 -6.26 -16.35
C ALA A 153 14.03 -5.81 -17.65
N GLU A 154 14.77 -4.69 -17.61
CA GLU A 154 15.57 -4.18 -18.72
C GLU A 154 16.75 -5.12 -19.02
N ILE A 155 17.48 -5.58 -18.00
CA ILE A 155 18.58 -6.55 -18.14
C ILE A 155 18.09 -7.87 -18.75
N SER A 156 16.94 -8.39 -18.29
CA SER A 156 16.36 -9.63 -18.81
C SER A 156 15.86 -9.50 -20.26
N MET A 157 15.51 -8.31 -20.72
CA MET A 157 15.10 -8.05 -22.12
C MET A 157 16.30 -7.94 -23.06
N ASP A 158 17.40 -7.34 -22.61
CA ASP A 158 18.64 -7.23 -23.39
C ASP A 158 19.33 -8.60 -23.57
N GLU A 159 19.30 -9.46 -22.54
CA GLU A 159 19.79 -10.85 -22.65
C GLU A 159 18.94 -11.70 -23.62
N ALA A 160 17.64 -11.45 -23.70
CA ALA A 160 16.73 -12.14 -24.61
C ALA A 160 16.80 -11.62 -26.06
N ALA A 161 17.22 -10.37 -26.27
CA ALA A 161 17.40 -9.76 -27.59
C ALA A 161 18.77 -10.03 -28.23
N GLY A 162 19.71 -10.59 -27.44
CA GLY A 162 21.08 -10.92 -27.86
C GLY A 162 21.28 -12.35 -28.39
N VAL A 163 20.22 -13.13 -28.62
CA VAL A 163 20.27 -14.52 -29.11
C VAL A 163 19.64 -14.64 -30.50
#